data_AF-A0A8G2DXF5-F1
#
_entry.id   AF-A0A8G2DXF5-F1
#
_cell.length_a   1.000
_cell.length_b   1.000
_cell.length_c   1.000
_cell.angle_alpha   90.00
_cell.angle_beta   90.00
_cell.angle_gamma   90.00
#
_symmetry.space_group_name_H-M   'P 1'
#
loop_
_entity.id
_entity.type
_entity.pdbx_description
1 polymer ?
#
loop_
_entity_poly.entity_id
_entity_poly.type
_entity_poly.pdbx_seq_one_letter_code
_entity_poly.pdbx_strand_id
1 'polypeptide(L)'
;AAPLQGWDLPEAFTTLQRLMEGRMHKHGKREYVQVLRLLETFTLADLQAAVEQAIDLGAIGFDAVKHLVLCRIERVPPRLDLDVYPFLPRTTVEKTFARAYLSLLSDRQEAA
;
A
#
# COMPACT_ATOMS: atom_id res chain seq x y z
N ALA A 1 18.94 -25.38 -5.17
CA ALA A 1 19.39 -24.10 -5.75
C ALA A 1 18.59 -22.98 -5.10
N ALA A 2 19.24 -21.95 -4.55
CA ALA A 2 18.56 -20.75 -4.06
C ALA A 2 18.70 -19.67 -5.15
N PRO A 3 17.69 -19.49 -6.01
CA PRO A 3 17.80 -18.67 -7.23
C PRO A 3 18.04 -17.17 -6.99
N LEU A 4 17.91 -16.70 -5.74
CA LEU A 4 18.07 -15.30 -5.34
C LEU A 4 19.40 -15.04 -4.62
N GLN A 5 20.23 -16.06 -4.46
CA GLN A 5 21.48 -15.96 -3.71
C GLN A 5 22.49 -15.11 -4.51
N GLY A 6 22.89 -13.96 -3.95
CA GLY A 6 23.83 -13.02 -4.58
C GLY A 6 23.20 -11.81 -5.26
N TRP A 7 21.88 -11.63 -5.18
CA TRP A 7 21.24 -10.39 -5.63
C TRP A 7 21.38 -9.32 -4.55
N ASP A 8 21.91 -8.15 -4.92
CA ASP A 8 22.00 -6.98 -4.04
C ASP A 8 20.64 -6.24 -4.03
N LEU A 9 19.66 -6.82 -3.32
CA LEU A 9 18.32 -6.26 -3.20
C LEU A 9 18.22 -5.37 -1.95
N PRO A 10 17.53 -4.22 -2.04
CA PRO A 10 17.21 -3.40 -0.88
C PRO A 10 16.51 -4.19 0.23
N GLU A 11 16.75 -3.81 1.49
CA GLU A 11 16.20 -4.49 2.68
C GLU A 11 14.68 -4.65 2.63
N ALA A 12 13.97 -3.69 2.03
CA ALA A 12 12.52 -3.70 1.86
C ALA A 12 12.00 -4.99 1.19
N PHE A 13 12.75 -5.58 0.26
CA PHE A 13 12.38 -6.84 -0.40
C PHE A 13 12.44 -8.03 0.56
N THR A 14 13.47 -8.09 1.42
CA THR A 14 13.60 -9.13 2.45
C THR A 14 12.46 -9.03 3.46
N THR A 15 12.09 -7.81 3.86
CA THR A 15 10.95 -7.55 4.74
C THR A 15 9.64 -8.00 4.09
N LEU A 16 9.41 -7.63 2.82
CA LEU A 16 8.22 -8.06 2.08
C LEU A 16 8.13 -9.58 1.98
N GLN A 17 9.25 -10.28 1.68
CA GLN A 17 9.30 -11.73 1.62
C GLN A 17 8.83 -12.37 2.93
N ARG A 18 9.39 -11.91 4.07
CA ARG A 18 9.02 -12.42 5.39
C ARG A 18 7.53 -12.21 5.69
N LEU A 19 6.99 -11.03 5.34
CA LEU A 19 5.57 -10.72 5.53
C LEU A 19 4.66 -11.58 4.66
N MET A 20 5.00 -11.78 3.38
CA MET A 20 4.23 -12.63 2.47
C MET A 20 4.26 -14.10 2.90
N GLU A 21 5.44 -14.63 3.24
CA GLU A 21 5.57 -16.02 3.72
C GLU A 21 4.82 -16.25 5.05
N GLY A 22 4.86 -15.27 5.95
CA GLY A 22 4.13 -15.31 7.22
C GLY A 22 2.61 -15.28 7.04
N ARG A 23 2.09 -14.45 6.12
CA ARG A 23 0.64 -14.30 5.89
C ARG A 23 0.04 -15.39 4.99
N MET A 24 0.76 -15.84 3.97
CA MET A 24 0.19 -16.62 2.85
C MET A 24 0.84 -18.01 2.67
N HIS A 25 1.69 -18.45 3.61
CA HIS A 25 2.33 -19.76 3.62
C HIS A 25 2.94 -20.15 2.25
N LYS A 26 2.45 -21.23 1.63
CA LYS A 26 2.93 -21.74 0.33
C LYS A 26 2.69 -20.76 -0.83
N HIS A 27 1.68 -19.89 -0.73
CA HIS A 27 1.38 -18.89 -1.75
C HIS A 27 2.26 -17.66 -1.64
N GLY A 28 2.70 -17.29 -0.43
CA GLY A 28 3.57 -16.13 -0.20
C GLY A 28 4.88 -16.20 -0.98
N LYS A 29 5.50 -17.37 -1.07
CA LYS A 29 6.71 -17.58 -1.89
C LYS A 29 6.47 -17.36 -3.38
N ARG A 30 5.31 -17.78 -3.88
CA ARG A 30 4.96 -17.63 -5.31
C ARG A 30 4.70 -16.17 -5.65
N GLU A 31 3.98 -15.45 -4.81
CA GLU A 31 3.74 -14.02 -4.98
C GLU A 31 5.02 -13.21 -4.87
N TYR A 32 5.90 -13.55 -3.94
CA TYR A 32 7.19 -12.88 -3.84
C TYR A 32 8.02 -13.04 -5.12
N VAL A 33 8.04 -14.25 -5.72
CA VAL A 33 8.66 -14.45 -7.03
C VAL A 33 7.97 -13.61 -8.10
N GLN A 34 6.64 -13.48 -8.09
CA GLN A 34 5.94 -12.61 -9.04
C GLN A 34 6.30 -11.13 -8.86
N VAL A 35 6.49 -10.66 -7.62
CA VAL A 35 6.99 -9.29 -7.34
C VAL A 35 8.39 -9.11 -7.90
N LEU A 36 9.30 -10.07 -7.72
CA LEU A 36 10.65 -9.98 -8.28
C LEU A 36 10.62 -9.94 -9.82
N ARG A 37 9.69 -10.67 -10.45
CA ARG A 37 9.51 -10.63 -11.91
C ARG A 37 9.03 -9.29 -12.44
N LEU A 38 8.53 -8.38 -11.58
CA LEU A 38 8.23 -7.00 -12.01
C LEU A 38 9.49 -6.25 -12.45
N LEU A 39 10.68 -6.67 -12.02
CA LEU A 39 11.96 -6.13 -12.51
C LEU A 39 12.22 -6.45 -14.00
N GLU A 40 11.47 -7.38 -14.62
CA GLU A 40 11.51 -7.60 -16.07
C GLU A 40 10.95 -6.40 -16.85
N THR A 41 10.07 -5.60 -16.23
CA THR A 41 9.36 -4.49 -16.87
C THR A 41 9.67 -3.13 -16.24
N PHE A 42 9.97 -3.09 -14.94
CA PHE A 42 10.10 -1.86 -14.16
C PHE A 42 11.51 -1.68 -13.59
N THR A 43 11.89 -0.44 -13.34
CA THR A 43 13.19 -0.14 -12.73
C THR A 43 13.24 -0.59 -11.26
N LEU A 44 14.43 -0.95 -10.78
CA LEU A 44 14.62 -1.31 -9.37
C LEU A 44 14.21 -0.17 -8.43
N ALA A 45 14.48 1.07 -8.80
CA ALA A 45 14.13 2.24 -7.99
C ALA A 45 12.61 2.44 -7.86
N ASP A 46 11.85 2.28 -8.95
CA ASP A 46 10.39 2.40 -8.92
C ASP A 46 9.75 1.24 -8.16
N LEU A 47 10.28 0.02 -8.35
CA LEU A 47 9.79 -1.15 -7.63
C LEU A 47 10.11 -1.06 -6.13
N GLN A 48 11.32 -0.64 -5.76
CA GLN A 48 11.71 -0.43 -4.36
C GLN A 48 10.75 0.54 -3.67
N ALA A 49 10.50 1.71 -4.28
CA ALA A 49 9.59 2.70 -3.71
C ALA A 49 8.16 2.16 -3.55
N ALA A 50 7.68 1.36 -4.49
CA ALA A 50 6.37 0.73 -4.40
C ALA A 50 6.31 -0.36 -3.32
N VAL A 51 7.39 -1.12 -3.11
CA VAL A 51 7.49 -2.11 -2.04
C VAL A 51 7.50 -1.45 -0.67
N GLU A 52 8.27 -0.37 -0.49
CA GLU A 52 8.27 0.44 0.74
C GLU A 52 6.86 0.96 1.04
N GLN A 53 6.20 1.54 0.04
CA GLN A 53 4.83 2.03 0.18
C GLN A 53 3.82 0.92 0.49
N ALA A 54 3.96 -0.27 -0.10
CA ALA A 54 3.10 -1.41 0.20
C ALA A 54 3.25 -1.88 1.66
N ILE A 55 4.48 -1.83 2.20
CA ILE A 55 4.77 -2.15 3.60
C ILE A 55 4.11 -1.11 4.51
N ASP A 56 4.28 0.17 4.23
CA ASP A 56 3.70 1.28 5.02
C ASP A 56 2.17 1.22 5.05
N LEU A 57 1.53 0.87 3.93
CA LEU A 57 0.08 0.69 3.83
C LEU A 57 -0.42 -0.64 4.40
N GLY A 58 0.48 -1.57 4.73
CA GLY A 58 0.13 -2.93 5.14
C GLY A 58 -0.50 -3.79 4.02
N ALA A 59 -0.46 -3.32 2.78
CA ALA A 59 -1.03 -3.94 1.58
C ALA A 59 -0.06 -4.98 1.00
N ILE A 60 0.13 -6.08 1.73
CA ILE A 60 1.10 -7.13 1.41
C ILE A 60 0.49 -8.14 0.42
N GLY A 61 0.71 -7.91 -0.88
CA GLY A 61 0.30 -8.81 -1.96
C GLY A 61 0.88 -8.37 -3.31
N PHE A 62 0.98 -9.31 -4.26
CA PHE A 62 1.53 -9.01 -5.60
C PHE A 62 0.76 -7.89 -6.32
N ASP A 63 -0.57 -7.97 -6.35
CA ASP A 63 -1.40 -7.00 -7.06
C ASP A 63 -1.30 -5.59 -6.48
N ALA A 64 -1.13 -5.48 -5.15
CA ALA A 64 -0.92 -4.20 -4.49
C ALA A 64 0.40 -3.55 -4.93
N VAL A 65 1.52 -4.29 -4.89
CA VAL A 65 2.82 -3.78 -5.34
C VAL A 65 2.77 -3.40 -6.82
N LYS A 66 2.20 -4.27 -7.67
CA LYS A 66 2.04 -3.98 -9.10
C LYS A 66 1.25 -2.69 -9.34
N HIS A 67 0.15 -2.49 -8.60
CA HIS A 67 -0.67 -1.30 -8.73
C HIS A 67 0.07 -0.04 -8.29
N LEU A 68 0.81 -0.09 -7.17
CA LEU A 68 1.59 1.06 -6.69
C LEU A 68 2.70 1.46 -7.66
N VAL A 69 3.41 0.48 -8.27
CA VAL A 69 4.40 0.76 -9.32
C VAL A 69 3.74 1.46 -10.52
N LEU A 70 2.59 0.96 -10.99
CA LEU A 70 1.85 1.57 -12.09
C LEU A 70 1.41 3.00 -11.76
N CYS A 71 0.80 3.23 -10.61
CA CYS A 71 0.39 4.56 -10.16
C CYS A 71 1.57 5.54 -10.11
N ARG A 72 2.75 5.08 -9.71
CA ARG A 72 3.97 5.89 -9.63
C ARG A 72 4.45 6.33 -11.01
N ILE A 73 4.39 5.44 -12.00
CA ILE A 73 4.84 5.69 -13.37
C ILE A 73 3.83 6.54 -14.12
N GLU A 74 2.56 6.17 -14.06
CA GLU A 74 1.48 6.84 -14.78
C GLU A 74 1.17 8.22 -14.21
N ARG A 75 1.49 8.46 -12.92
CA ARG A 75 1.22 9.71 -12.19
C ARG A 75 -0.23 10.19 -12.30
N VAL A 76 -1.16 9.25 -12.53
CA VAL A 76 -2.58 9.57 -12.61
C VAL A 76 -3.07 9.87 -11.20
N PRO A 77 -3.51 11.10 -10.90
CA PRO A 77 -4.05 11.39 -9.59
C PRO A 77 -5.27 10.49 -9.35
N PRO A 78 -5.46 9.94 -8.13
CA PRO A 78 -6.63 9.15 -7.82
C PRO A 78 -7.87 10.01 -8.06
N ARG A 79 -8.64 9.66 -9.10
CA ARG A 79 -9.85 10.38 -9.47
C ARG A 79 -10.97 9.95 -8.53
N LEU A 80 -11.08 10.60 -7.39
CA LEU A 80 -12.31 10.57 -6.59
C LEU A 80 -13.13 11.82 -6.94
N ASP A 81 -13.83 11.74 -8.07
CA ASP A 81 -14.79 12.77 -8.46
C ASP A 81 -16.19 12.32 -8.03
N LEU A 82 -16.69 12.91 -6.95
CA LEU A 82 -18.01 12.58 -6.39
C LEU A 82 -19.15 13.09 -7.28
N ASP A 83 -18.90 14.03 -8.20
CA ASP A 83 -19.92 14.58 -9.10
C ASP A 83 -20.24 13.63 -10.27
N VAL A 84 -19.38 12.64 -10.56
CA VAL A 84 -19.56 11.69 -11.67
C VAL A 84 -20.43 10.49 -11.28
N TYR A 85 -20.87 10.38 -10.02
CA TYR A 85 -21.68 9.26 -9.52
C TYR A 85 -23.14 9.69 -9.24
N PRO A 86 -24.08 9.46 -10.17
CA PRO A 86 -25.45 9.97 -10.08
C PRO A 86 -26.25 9.44 -8.89
N PHE A 87 -25.86 8.26 -8.39
CA PHE A 87 -26.49 7.58 -7.26
C PHE A 87 -25.81 7.87 -5.93
N LEU A 88 -24.69 8.60 -5.92
CA LEU A 88 -24.01 8.96 -4.69
C LEU A 88 -24.66 10.22 -4.12
N PRO A 89 -25.13 10.22 -2.86
CA PRO A 89 -25.64 11.44 -2.23
C PRO A 89 -24.54 12.50 -2.22
N ARG A 90 -24.88 13.72 -2.66
CA ARG A 90 -23.97 14.85 -2.56
C ARG A 90 -23.75 15.19 -1.09
N THR A 91 -22.57 14.86 -0.57
CA THR A 91 -22.18 15.21 0.79
C THR A 91 -21.49 16.56 0.78
N THR A 92 -22.09 17.54 1.46
CA THR A 92 -21.40 18.79 1.81
C THR A 92 -20.54 18.50 3.04
N VAL A 93 -19.22 18.38 2.85
CA VAL A 93 -18.29 18.25 3.98
C VAL A 93 -17.97 19.65 4.48
N GLU A 94 -18.39 19.97 5.71
CA GLU A 94 -17.95 21.20 6.36
C GLU A 94 -16.44 21.17 6.63
N LYS A 95 -15.80 22.35 6.67
CA LYS A 95 -14.37 22.44 6.97
C LYS A 95 -14.08 21.79 8.33
N THR A 96 -13.12 20.86 8.34
CA THR A 96 -12.70 20.18 9.57
C THR A 96 -12.34 21.19 10.64
N PHE A 97 -13.03 21.11 11.77
CA PHE A 97 -12.79 21.98 12.90
C PHE A 97 -12.19 21.19 14.06
N ALA A 98 -10.86 21.28 14.19
CA ALA A 98 -10.10 20.43 15.12
C ALA A 98 -10.62 20.48 16.57
N ARG A 99 -11.13 21.63 17.04
CA ARG A 99 -11.68 21.74 18.40
C ARG A 99 -12.93 20.90 18.64
N ALA A 100 -13.73 20.63 17.61
CA ALA A 100 -14.92 19.78 17.72
C ALA A 100 -14.58 18.30 17.90
N TYR A 101 -13.38 17.86 17.47
CA TYR A 101 -12.90 16.51 17.76
C TYR A 101 -12.33 16.39 19.19
N LEU A 102 -11.80 17.47 19.75
CA LEU A 102 -11.29 17.46 21.14
C LEU A 102 -12.40 17.18 22.16
N SER A 103 -13.63 17.62 21.92
CA SER A 103 -14.76 17.32 22.82
C SER A 103 -15.08 15.82 22.88
N LEU A 104 -14.86 15.07 21.79
CA LEU A 104 -15.02 13.61 21.78
C LEU A 104 -13.97 12.89 22.64
N LEU A 105 -12.83 13.53 22.92
CA LEU A 105 -11.82 13.02 23.84
C LEU A 105 -12.15 13.40 25.30
N SER A 106 -12.87 14.50 25.51
CA SER A 106 -13.30 14.98 26.83
C SER A 106 -14.44 14.14 27.42
N ASP A 107 -15.41 13.71 26.61
CA ASP A 107 -16.53 12.85 27.05
C ASP A 107 -16.06 11.49 27.61
N ARG A 108 -14.85 11.05 27.24
CA ARG A 108 -14.25 9.81 27.77
C ARG A 108 -13.60 9.98 29.15
N GLN A 109 -13.42 11.21 29.64
CA GLN A 109 -12.87 11.47 30.98
C GLN A 109 -13.94 11.63 32.07
N GLU A 110 -15.20 11.92 31.73
CA GLU A 110 -16.31 12.03 32.70
C GLU A 110 -16.99 10.68 33.01
N ALA A 111 -16.64 9.62 32.26
CA ALA A 111 -17.17 8.26 32.45
C ALA A 111 -16.24 7.32 33.25
N ALA A 112 -15.23 7.85 33.95
CA ALA A 112 -14.29 7.12 34.81
C ALA A 112 -14.32 7.69 36.23
#